data_AF-A0A927LY97-F1
#
_entry.id   AF-A0A927LY97-F1
#
_cell.length_a   1.000
_cell.length_b   1.000
_cell.length_c   1.000
_cell.angle_alpha   90.00
_cell.angle_beta   90.00
_cell.angle_gamma   90.00
#
_symmetry.space_group_name_H-M   'P 1'
#
loop_
_entity.id
_entity.type
_entity.pdbx_description
1 polymer ?
#
loop_
_entity_poly.entity_id
_entity_poly.type
_entity_poly.pdbx_seq_one_letter_code
_entity_poly.pdbx_strand_id
1 'polypeptide(L)'
;MTDTNAAPPIEPPDLARQPGRIRRHALLIGAFSLTLVVLAASGYLVLTLAGAPVRAAPLVLDQPAGVLWGQTVNRPIEVAANNVTIRRVKVRTGGGAAILIRSGVIGTLIEDTEIQCTSAGTDGVAPGGYSALRVRVNGCRQAFRQTDRLTATIVESEQDGKPYPGGELSSPIGPVPAPPDDPAADQMRDEPPYAPAAAPPTPITYWPGATNTGVPVGTVLRNSGSLSLRTAGQIVTGLNIVGCITVAAANVQILRSKITCNSPTYAIRTLAGTTNLLIQDVEINSMATNSASICCNDYTLRRGNVYNMIDGPRLSSNTRIFDSYLHSLARVPGSHNDVLQSTGGNNIIVRHNTLLSYNPVTKDPFNSCVTIGSETSPTLTNMTVEDNYCNGGNYSIGISPRLIGSNIIFRRNKYGRDFRYGVVSGFNRPGVLWDKPTNVWFDTGLPVIP
;
A
#
# COMPACT_ATOMS: atom_id res chain seq x y z
N MET A 1 -63.68 15.21 -24.54
CA MET A 1 -63.24 15.72 -25.85
C MET A 1 -61.72 15.52 -25.85
N THR A 2 -61.13 14.44 -26.38
CA THR A 2 -61.28 13.82 -27.73
C THR A 2 -60.88 14.84 -28.81
N ASP A 3 -60.00 14.56 -29.78
CA ASP A 3 -59.77 13.33 -30.58
C ASP A 3 -58.26 13.05 -30.84
N THR A 4 -57.70 11.82 -30.71
CA THR A 4 -57.52 10.67 -31.66
C THR A 4 -56.50 10.77 -32.82
N ASN A 5 -55.64 9.73 -32.92
CA ASN A 5 -55.07 9.05 -34.13
C ASN A 5 -53.99 9.71 -35.03
N ALA A 6 -52.79 9.10 -35.04
CA ALA A 6 -51.92 8.86 -36.21
C ALA A 6 -50.91 7.71 -35.90
N ALA A 7 -50.26 7.11 -36.92
CA ALA A 7 -49.50 5.85 -36.81
C ALA A 7 -48.00 5.95 -37.23
N PRO A 8 -47.11 5.00 -36.84
CA PRO A 8 -45.65 5.04 -37.08
C PRO A 8 -45.19 4.32 -38.36
N PRO A 9 -44.00 4.65 -38.90
CA PRO A 9 -42.86 3.70 -39.00
C PRO A 9 -41.52 4.41 -38.64
N ILE A 10 -40.26 3.97 -38.89
CA ILE A 10 -39.63 2.89 -39.70
C ILE A 10 -38.37 2.37 -38.94
N GLU A 11 -37.90 1.14 -39.21
CA GLU A 11 -36.63 0.57 -38.74
C GLU A 11 -35.65 0.30 -39.94
N PRO A 12 -34.33 0.57 -39.83
CA PRO A 12 -33.36 0.37 -40.92
C PRO A 12 -32.71 -1.05 -40.94
N PRO A 13 -32.28 -1.57 -42.11
CA PRO A 13 -31.98 -3.00 -42.31
C PRO A 13 -30.53 -3.46 -42.06
N ASP A 14 -30.40 -4.79 -41.93
CA ASP A 14 -29.15 -5.57 -41.80
C ASP A 14 -28.32 -5.64 -43.11
N LEU A 15 -27.01 -5.93 -43.00
CA LEU A 15 -26.06 -6.05 -44.11
C LEU A 15 -25.23 -7.34 -44.05
N ALA A 16 -25.60 -8.30 -44.90
CA ALA A 16 -24.96 -9.61 -44.99
C ALA A 16 -23.57 -9.60 -45.67
N ARG A 17 -22.69 -10.50 -45.23
CA ARG A 17 -21.43 -10.87 -45.91
C ARG A 17 -21.69 -11.91 -47.02
N GLN A 18 -20.90 -11.93 -48.10
CA GLN A 18 -20.56 -13.13 -48.90
C GLN A 18 -19.21 -12.91 -49.67
N PRO A 19 -18.52 -13.97 -50.19
CA PRO A 19 -17.05 -13.92 -50.42
C PRO A 19 -16.50 -14.41 -51.78
N GLY A 20 -15.21 -14.12 -52.03
CA GLY A 20 -14.31 -14.86 -52.95
C GLY A 20 -13.57 -14.02 -54.01
N ARG A 21 -12.65 -14.56 -54.85
CA ARG A 21 -11.53 -15.51 -54.63
C ARG A 21 -10.68 -15.58 -55.94
N ILE A 22 -9.35 -15.41 -55.89
CA ILE A 22 -8.35 -15.87 -56.93
C ILE A 22 -8.40 -15.03 -58.27
N ARG A 23 -7.33 -14.75 -59.06
CA ARG A 23 -6.04 -15.44 -59.35
C ARG A 23 -4.88 -14.47 -59.71
N ARG A 24 -3.64 -14.90 -59.37
CA ARG A 24 -2.25 -14.67 -59.90
C ARG A 24 -2.08 -13.75 -61.14
N HIS A 25 -0.94 -13.07 -61.39
CA HIS A 25 0.50 -13.35 -61.09
C HIS A 25 1.20 -12.10 -60.46
N ALA A 26 2.52 -11.92 -60.26
CA ALA A 26 3.75 -12.61 -60.70
C ALA A 26 4.87 -12.64 -59.60
N LEU A 27 6.12 -12.26 -59.91
CA LEU A 27 7.31 -12.24 -59.03
C LEU A 27 8.06 -10.90 -59.07
N LEU A 28 8.71 -10.53 -57.95
CA LEU A 28 10.07 -9.98 -57.94
C LEU A 28 10.73 -10.27 -56.57
N ILE A 29 12.07 -10.23 -56.51
CA ILE A 29 12.86 -10.82 -55.40
C ILE A 29 13.37 -9.73 -54.45
N GLY A 30 13.24 -9.95 -53.15
CA GLY A 30 13.87 -9.17 -52.09
C GLY A 30 14.08 -10.02 -50.84
N ALA A 31 15.31 -10.13 -50.36
CA ALA A 31 15.66 -10.98 -49.22
C ALA A 31 15.46 -10.22 -47.89
N PHE A 32 14.72 -10.82 -46.95
CA PHE A 32 14.65 -10.38 -45.56
C PHE A 32 14.72 -11.57 -44.60
N SER A 33 15.46 -11.39 -43.51
CA SER A 33 15.80 -12.46 -42.56
C SER A 33 14.60 -12.88 -41.71
N LEU A 34 14.14 -14.12 -41.88
CA LEU A 34 13.05 -14.69 -41.10
C LEU A 34 13.58 -15.32 -39.80
N THR A 35 13.41 -14.65 -38.67
CA THR A 35 13.57 -15.28 -37.34
C THR A 35 12.19 -15.72 -36.84
N LEU A 36 11.86 -16.99 -37.04
CA LEU A 36 10.56 -17.54 -36.61
C LEU A 36 10.58 -17.81 -35.10
N VAL A 37 9.61 -17.27 -34.37
CA VAL A 37 9.41 -17.61 -32.95
C VAL A 37 8.74 -18.99 -32.85
N VAL A 38 9.40 -19.93 -32.20
CA VAL A 38 8.80 -21.21 -31.79
C VAL A 38 8.52 -21.15 -30.29
N LEU A 39 7.24 -21.05 -29.94
CA LEU A 39 6.77 -21.23 -28.57
C LEU A 39 6.76 -22.72 -28.23
N ALA A 40 7.70 -23.15 -27.39
CA ALA A 40 7.71 -24.45 -26.74
C ALA A 40 8.00 -24.27 -25.24
N ALA A 41 7.40 -25.11 -24.41
CA ALA A 41 7.55 -25.06 -22.95
C ALA A 41 8.79 -25.82 -22.47
N SER A 42 9.07 -25.71 -21.16
CA SER A 42 10.23 -26.27 -20.42
C SER A 42 11.59 -25.59 -20.71
N GLY A 43 12.51 -25.68 -19.75
CA GLY A 43 13.64 -24.77 -19.62
C GLY A 43 14.91 -25.17 -20.38
N TYR A 44 15.66 -24.18 -20.86
CA TYR A 44 16.95 -24.39 -21.52
C TYR A 44 18.09 -24.61 -20.53
N LEU A 45 18.56 -25.85 -20.47
CA LEU A 45 19.95 -26.17 -20.09
C LEU A 45 20.85 -25.87 -21.30
N VAL A 46 21.83 -24.98 -21.14
CA VAL A 46 22.83 -24.71 -22.19
C VAL A 46 24.16 -25.33 -21.78
N LEU A 47 24.60 -26.34 -22.54
CA LEU A 47 25.91 -26.98 -22.45
C LEU A 47 26.70 -26.65 -23.72
N THR A 48 27.82 -25.94 -23.56
CA THR A 48 28.79 -25.68 -24.63
C THR A 48 30.06 -26.49 -24.38
N LEU A 49 30.41 -27.36 -25.33
CA LEU A 49 31.58 -28.25 -25.26
C LEU A 49 32.90 -27.51 -25.56
N ALA A 50 33.31 -26.63 -24.64
CA ALA A 50 34.68 -26.13 -24.51
C ALA A 50 34.91 -25.73 -23.05
N GLY A 51 36.04 -26.14 -22.45
CA GLY A 51 36.29 -26.12 -21.00
C GLY A 51 36.55 -24.75 -20.35
N ALA A 52 35.89 -23.68 -20.79
CA ALA A 52 35.95 -22.36 -20.15
C ALA A 52 34.59 -22.05 -19.48
N PRO A 53 34.54 -21.70 -18.18
CA PRO A 53 33.28 -21.38 -17.52
C PRO A 53 32.69 -20.09 -18.09
N VAL A 54 31.57 -20.21 -18.81
CA VAL A 54 30.80 -19.07 -19.32
C VAL A 54 30.38 -18.20 -18.14
N ARG A 55 30.94 -16.99 -18.05
CA ARG A 55 30.55 -16.01 -17.02
C ARG A 55 29.08 -15.67 -17.21
N ALA A 56 28.25 -16.04 -16.23
CA ALA A 56 26.83 -15.72 -16.25
C ALA A 56 26.65 -14.18 -16.33
N ALA A 57 25.96 -13.71 -17.36
CA ALA A 57 25.68 -12.28 -17.53
C ALA A 57 24.87 -11.75 -16.32
N PRO A 58 25.24 -10.58 -15.77
CA PRO A 58 24.68 -10.10 -14.52
C PRO A 58 23.17 -9.88 -14.59
N LEU A 59 22.49 -10.00 -13.45
CA LEU A 59 21.14 -9.49 -13.27
C LEU A 59 21.24 -7.97 -13.09
N VAL A 60 20.97 -7.22 -14.16
CA VAL A 60 20.97 -5.76 -14.13
C VAL A 60 19.64 -5.26 -13.54
N LEU A 61 19.73 -4.35 -12.57
CA LEU A 61 18.60 -3.65 -11.95
C LEU A 61 18.63 -2.18 -12.40
N ASP A 62 18.03 -1.90 -13.55
CA ASP A 62 18.07 -0.61 -14.26
C ASP A 62 16.82 0.26 -14.06
N GLN A 63 15.85 -0.20 -13.27
CA GLN A 63 14.62 0.53 -12.95
C GLN A 63 14.77 1.32 -11.64
N PRO A 64 14.61 2.66 -11.63
CA PRO A 64 14.62 3.45 -10.40
C PRO A 64 13.55 2.98 -9.40
N ALA A 65 13.90 2.93 -8.12
CA ALA A 65 13.09 2.35 -7.04
C ALA A 65 12.68 0.87 -7.25
N GLY A 66 13.37 0.16 -8.16
CA GLY A 66 13.14 -1.28 -8.39
C GLY A 66 13.48 -2.12 -7.17
N VAL A 67 12.69 -3.17 -6.90
CA VAL A 67 12.88 -4.05 -5.75
C VAL A 67 13.12 -5.49 -6.18
N LEU A 68 14.32 -6.01 -5.90
CA LEU A 68 14.65 -7.42 -6.04
C LEU A 68 14.39 -8.11 -4.69
N TRP A 69 13.34 -8.93 -4.61
CA TRP A 69 12.88 -9.54 -3.36
C TRP A 69 12.83 -11.06 -3.40
N GLY A 70 13.30 -11.71 -2.33
CA GLY A 70 13.01 -13.13 -2.01
C GLY A 70 13.60 -14.19 -2.93
N GLN A 71 14.44 -13.81 -3.90
CA GLN A 71 14.95 -14.70 -4.93
C GLN A 71 16.34 -15.27 -4.59
N THR A 72 16.65 -16.47 -5.10
CA THR A 72 18.02 -16.97 -5.17
C THR A 72 18.63 -16.61 -6.53
N VAL A 73 19.74 -15.89 -6.54
CA VAL A 73 20.39 -15.36 -7.74
C VAL A 73 21.79 -15.97 -7.86
N ASN A 74 21.91 -16.99 -8.70
CA ASN A 74 23.16 -17.74 -8.94
C ASN A 74 24.09 -17.07 -9.98
N ARG A 75 24.21 -15.74 -9.91
CA ARG A 75 24.98 -14.88 -10.83
C ARG A 75 25.24 -13.51 -10.18
N PRO A 76 26.11 -12.64 -10.71
CA PRO A 76 26.30 -11.29 -10.19
C PRO A 76 25.03 -10.44 -10.37
N ILE A 77 24.82 -9.49 -9.47
CA ILE A 77 23.81 -8.44 -9.58
C ILE A 77 24.51 -7.12 -9.90
N GLU A 78 23.95 -6.33 -10.81
CA GLU A 78 24.45 -4.99 -11.14
C GLU A 78 23.34 -3.95 -10.93
N VAL A 79 23.50 -3.08 -9.94
CA VAL A 79 22.55 -2.00 -9.66
C VAL A 79 22.88 -0.80 -10.54
N ALA A 80 21.96 -0.48 -11.44
CA ALA A 80 22.14 0.50 -12.50
C ALA A 80 21.23 1.73 -12.38
N ALA A 81 20.37 1.80 -11.35
CA ALA A 81 19.44 2.89 -11.12
C ALA A 81 19.28 3.22 -9.63
N ASN A 82 18.80 4.44 -9.35
CA ASN A 82 18.69 4.99 -8.00
C ASN A 82 17.58 4.34 -7.17
N ASN A 83 17.76 4.36 -5.84
CA ASN A 83 16.79 3.90 -4.84
C ASN A 83 16.40 2.40 -4.94
N VAL A 84 17.21 1.59 -5.63
CA VAL A 84 16.97 0.15 -5.80
C VAL A 84 17.11 -0.57 -4.46
N THR A 85 16.18 -1.48 -4.15
CA THR A 85 16.20 -2.30 -2.93
C THR A 85 16.43 -3.77 -3.24
N ILE A 86 17.41 -4.39 -2.58
CA ILE A 86 17.71 -5.83 -2.65
C ILE A 86 17.36 -6.42 -1.28
N ARG A 87 16.27 -7.20 -1.18
CA ARG A 87 15.75 -7.70 0.11
C ARG A 87 15.52 -9.20 0.15
N ARG A 88 16.00 -9.88 1.20
CA ARG A 88 15.84 -11.34 1.40
C ARG A 88 16.30 -12.15 0.18
N VAL A 89 17.32 -11.66 -0.51
CA VAL A 89 17.92 -12.33 -1.67
C VAL A 89 18.99 -13.29 -1.17
N LYS A 90 19.18 -14.41 -1.88
CA LYS A 90 20.36 -15.28 -1.72
C LYS A 90 21.22 -15.19 -2.97
N VAL A 91 22.32 -14.44 -2.92
CA VAL A 91 23.25 -14.31 -4.04
C VAL A 91 24.32 -15.38 -3.92
N ARG A 92 24.55 -16.17 -4.97
CA ARG A 92 25.65 -17.16 -5.00
C ARG A 92 26.43 -17.04 -6.31
N THR A 93 27.62 -16.46 -6.26
CA THR A 93 28.37 -16.14 -7.48
C THR A 93 29.87 -15.94 -7.26
N GLY A 94 30.65 -16.03 -8.34
CA GLY A 94 31.99 -15.47 -8.42
C GLY A 94 32.03 -14.31 -9.43
N GLY A 95 33.16 -13.61 -9.50
CA GLY A 95 33.36 -12.46 -10.38
C GLY A 95 34.19 -11.36 -9.71
N GLY A 96 33.96 -10.11 -10.10
CA GLY A 96 34.56 -8.93 -9.43
C GLY A 96 33.85 -8.59 -8.12
N ALA A 97 32.52 -8.44 -8.17
CA ALA A 97 31.66 -8.30 -7.00
C ALA A 97 30.40 -9.16 -7.17
N ALA A 98 29.77 -9.57 -6.06
CA ALA A 98 28.48 -10.27 -6.09
C ALA A 98 27.31 -9.31 -6.29
N ILE A 99 27.39 -8.11 -5.69
CA ILE A 99 26.52 -6.96 -5.99
C ILE A 99 27.41 -5.77 -6.35
N LEU A 100 27.32 -5.31 -7.60
CA LEU A 100 28.02 -4.13 -8.11
C LEU A 100 27.09 -2.94 -8.19
N ILE A 101 27.47 -1.81 -7.57
CA ILE A 101 26.77 -0.53 -7.71
C ILE A 101 27.44 0.27 -8.83
N ARG A 102 26.68 0.69 -9.86
CA ARG A 102 27.21 1.54 -10.94
C ARG A 102 27.56 2.94 -10.41
N SER A 103 28.55 3.57 -11.04
CA SER A 103 28.92 4.96 -10.74
C SER A 103 27.73 5.91 -10.91
N GLY A 104 27.55 6.84 -9.97
CA GLY A 104 26.45 7.79 -9.95
C GLY A 104 25.12 7.26 -9.41
N VAL A 105 25.00 5.97 -9.08
CA VAL A 105 23.82 5.41 -8.40
C VAL A 105 23.80 5.84 -6.93
N ILE A 106 22.64 6.29 -6.46
CA ILE A 106 22.40 6.67 -5.06
C ILE A 106 21.22 5.90 -4.45
N GLY A 107 21.20 5.79 -3.13
CA GLY A 107 20.04 5.28 -2.37
C GLY A 107 19.83 3.77 -2.42
N THR A 108 20.80 2.98 -2.88
CA THR A 108 20.68 1.53 -2.89
C THR A 108 20.57 0.98 -1.47
N LEU A 109 19.52 0.22 -1.19
CA LEU A 109 19.31 -0.47 0.09
C LEU A 109 19.45 -1.99 -0.10
N ILE A 110 20.26 -2.63 0.73
CA ILE A 110 20.43 -4.08 0.76
C ILE A 110 20.05 -4.56 2.17
N GLU A 111 19.01 -5.36 2.29
CA GLU A 111 18.48 -5.76 3.61
C GLU A 111 18.09 -7.23 3.72
N ASP A 112 18.23 -7.81 4.91
CA ASP A 112 17.90 -9.22 5.22
C ASP A 112 18.54 -10.25 4.25
N THR A 113 19.67 -9.93 3.61
CA THR A 113 20.17 -10.58 2.38
C THR A 113 21.43 -11.42 2.63
N GLU A 114 21.55 -12.56 1.97
CA GLU A 114 22.66 -13.51 2.09
C GLU A 114 23.49 -13.51 0.80
N ILE A 115 24.82 -13.38 0.92
CA ILE A 115 25.77 -13.35 -0.19
C ILE A 115 26.82 -14.44 0.06
N GLN A 116 26.88 -15.44 -0.82
CA GLN A 116 27.89 -16.48 -0.85
C GLN A 116 28.79 -16.26 -2.08
N CYS A 117 29.99 -15.72 -1.87
CA CYS A 117 30.99 -15.73 -2.92
C CYS A 117 31.47 -17.17 -3.18
N THR A 118 31.69 -17.50 -4.46
CA THR A 118 32.22 -18.80 -4.91
C THR A 118 33.64 -18.70 -5.46
N SER A 119 34.34 -17.61 -5.15
CA SER A 119 35.74 -17.37 -5.49
C SER A 119 36.34 -16.35 -4.51
N ALA A 120 37.54 -16.64 -3.99
CA ALA A 120 38.25 -15.78 -3.03
C ALA A 120 38.71 -14.44 -3.62
N GLY A 121 38.55 -14.21 -4.93
CA GLY A 121 38.81 -12.93 -5.58
C GLY A 121 37.61 -11.97 -5.65
N THR A 122 36.42 -12.41 -5.22
CA THR A 122 35.16 -11.68 -5.40
C THR A 122 34.79 -10.86 -4.15
N ASP A 123 34.48 -9.57 -4.34
CA ASP A 123 33.94 -8.71 -3.28
C ASP A 123 32.43 -9.00 -3.07
N GLY A 124 31.89 -8.77 -1.87
CA GLY A 124 30.46 -8.96 -1.60
C GLY A 124 29.63 -7.85 -2.27
N VAL A 125 29.67 -6.65 -1.70
CA VAL A 125 29.09 -5.43 -2.26
C VAL A 125 30.20 -4.41 -2.52
N ALA A 126 30.19 -3.78 -3.70
CA ALA A 126 31.21 -2.80 -4.11
C ALA A 126 30.62 -1.72 -5.04
N PRO A 127 31.21 -0.51 -5.14
CA PRO A 127 32.39 -0.02 -4.42
C PRO A 127 32.08 0.92 -3.23
N GLY A 128 30.81 1.11 -2.90
CA GLY A 128 30.29 2.03 -1.89
C GLY A 128 28.98 2.68 -2.33
N GLY A 129 28.44 3.63 -1.58
CA GLY A 129 27.22 4.39 -1.94
C GLY A 129 25.90 3.66 -1.67
N TYR A 130 25.91 2.67 -0.77
CA TYR A 130 24.74 1.84 -0.42
C TYR A 130 24.52 1.78 1.10
N SER A 131 23.33 1.37 1.51
CA SER A 131 23.02 0.94 2.88
C SER A 131 22.90 -0.58 2.94
N ALA A 132 23.52 -1.22 3.94
CA ALA A 132 23.46 -2.66 4.20
C ALA A 132 22.91 -2.91 5.61
N LEU A 133 21.79 -3.63 5.73
CA LEU A 133 21.09 -3.90 6.98
C LEU A 133 20.82 -5.41 7.16
N ARG A 134 21.43 -6.07 8.14
CA ARG A 134 21.39 -7.54 8.32
C ARG A 134 21.79 -8.30 7.04
N VAL A 135 22.86 -7.85 6.39
CA VAL A 135 23.44 -8.54 5.23
C VAL A 135 24.51 -9.50 5.71
N ARG A 136 24.40 -10.77 5.32
CA ARG A 136 25.34 -11.85 5.67
C ARG A 136 26.23 -12.15 4.47
N VAL A 137 27.55 -12.04 4.60
CA VAL A 137 28.47 -12.18 3.47
C VAL A 137 29.57 -13.20 3.77
N ASN A 138 29.64 -14.27 2.98
CA ASN A 138 30.49 -15.43 3.23
C ASN A 138 31.38 -15.75 2.03
N GLY A 139 32.64 -16.08 2.29
CA GLY A 139 33.66 -16.50 1.30
C GLY A 139 34.13 -15.38 0.36
N CYS A 140 33.84 -14.12 0.67
CA CYS A 140 34.18 -12.96 -0.17
C CYS A 140 35.48 -12.30 0.29
N ARG A 141 36.24 -11.73 -0.66
CA ARG A 141 37.51 -11.02 -0.41
C ARG A 141 37.36 -9.85 0.55
N GLN A 142 36.31 -9.05 0.34
CA GLN A 142 35.84 -7.99 1.21
C GLN A 142 34.31 -8.04 1.20
N ALA A 143 33.65 -8.13 2.36
CA ALA A 143 32.18 -8.18 2.39
C ALA A 143 31.53 -6.89 1.88
N PHE A 144 31.99 -5.76 2.40
CA PHE A 144 31.45 -4.44 2.10
C PHE A 144 32.59 -3.52 1.67
N ARG A 145 32.95 -3.60 0.38
CA ARG A 145 34.00 -2.75 -0.18
C ARG A 145 33.51 -1.31 -0.28
N GLN A 146 34.36 -0.40 0.18
CA GLN A 146 34.15 1.04 0.30
C GLN A 146 35.38 1.80 -0.20
N THR A 147 35.28 3.13 -0.32
CA THR A 147 36.40 4.05 -0.51
C THR A 147 36.12 5.38 0.20
N ASP A 148 37.14 6.20 0.43
CA ASP A 148 37.02 7.50 1.13
C ASP A 148 36.02 8.49 0.47
N ARG A 149 35.65 8.25 -0.79
CA ARG A 149 34.66 9.03 -1.55
C ARG A 149 33.30 8.34 -1.71
N LEU A 150 33.22 7.06 -1.36
CA LEU A 150 32.03 6.22 -1.44
C LEU A 150 32.03 5.27 -0.23
N THR A 151 31.60 5.77 0.92
CA THR A 151 31.32 4.97 2.12
C THR A 151 30.00 4.22 1.97
N ALA A 152 29.73 3.30 2.89
CA ALA A 152 28.47 2.56 2.96
C ALA A 152 27.98 2.47 4.41
N THR A 153 26.69 2.72 4.63
CA THR A 153 26.06 2.61 5.95
C THR A 153 25.79 1.13 6.23
N ILE A 154 26.56 0.52 7.14
CA ILE A 154 26.51 -0.93 7.39
C ILE A 154 26.03 -1.16 8.84
N VAL A 155 24.89 -1.84 8.98
CA VAL A 155 24.18 -2.04 10.26
C VAL A 155 23.78 -3.51 10.41
N GLU A 156 23.95 -4.08 11.61
CA GLU A 156 23.57 -5.47 11.96
C GLU A 156 24.11 -6.55 10.98
N SER A 157 25.15 -6.25 10.21
CA SER A 157 25.63 -7.07 9.09
C SER A 157 26.93 -7.80 9.45
N GLU A 158 27.25 -8.88 8.73
CA GLU A 158 28.35 -9.79 9.09
C GLU A 158 29.20 -10.23 7.89
N GLN A 159 30.47 -10.49 8.16
CA GLN A 159 31.38 -11.20 7.25
C GLN A 159 31.82 -12.52 7.88
N ASP A 160 31.69 -13.63 7.15
CA ASP A 160 32.20 -14.96 7.52
C ASP A 160 31.78 -15.38 8.95
N GLY A 161 30.52 -15.12 9.30
CA GLY A 161 29.93 -15.41 10.62
C GLY A 161 30.32 -14.46 11.76
N LYS A 162 31.04 -13.37 11.48
CA LYS A 162 31.44 -12.35 12.47
C LYS A 162 30.76 -11.00 12.19
N PRO A 163 30.25 -10.29 13.21
CA PRO A 163 29.74 -8.93 13.03
C PRO A 163 30.76 -8.02 12.32
N TYR A 164 30.32 -7.32 11.28
CA TYR A 164 31.16 -6.41 10.53
C TYR A 164 31.10 -5.02 11.19
N PRO A 165 32.24 -4.42 11.61
CA PRO A 165 32.24 -3.08 12.16
C PRO A 165 31.79 -2.09 11.09
N GLY A 166 30.71 -1.34 11.39
CA GLY A 166 30.05 -0.50 10.40
C GLY A 166 30.93 0.66 9.90
N GLY A 167 30.78 1.02 8.63
CA GLY A 167 31.33 2.29 8.12
C GLY A 167 30.66 3.47 8.79
N GLU A 168 31.45 4.47 9.22
CA GLU A 168 30.96 5.57 10.06
C GLU A 168 29.90 6.46 9.36
N LEU A 169 29.00 7.00 10.19
CA LEU A 169 27.97 7.94 9.78
C LEU A 169 28.55 9.35 9.62
N SER A 170 28.83 9.78 8.38
CA SER A 170 29.12 11.18 8.05
C SER A 170 27.86 12.05 8.09
N SER A 171 27.31 12.27 9.29
CA SER A 171 26.21 13.22 9.54
C SER A 171 26.74 14.62 9.91
N PRO A 172 26.31 15.70 9.25
CA PRO A 172 26.87 17.05 9.46
C PRO A 172 26.19 17.79 10.63
N ILE A 173 26.41 17.35 11.87
CA ILE A 173 26.04 18.09 13.10
C ILE A 173 27.26 18.10 14.03
N GLY A 174 27.58 19.27 14.60
CA GLY A 174 28.76 19.48 15.44
C GLY A 174 28.72 18.73 16.78
N PRO A 175 29.88 18.59 17.45
CA PRO A 175 30.00 17.78 18.66
C PRO A 175 29.19 18.35 19.84
N VAL A 176 28.39 17.49 20.45
CA VAL A 176 27.87 17.67 21.80
C VAL A 176 28.96 17.25 22.79
N PRO A 177 29.22 17.98 23.89
CA PRO A 177 30.23 17.59 24.88
C PRO A 177 29.95 16.22 25.50
N ALA A 178 31.01 15.50 25.87
CA ALA A 178 30.89 14.24 26.60
C ALA A 178 30.29 14.47 28.01
N PRO A 179 29.47 13.53 28.53
CA PRO A 179 29.17 13.48 29.96
C PRO A 179 30.44 13.28 30.79
N PRO A 180 30.48 13.73 32.06
CA PRO A 180 31.58 13.42 32.97
C PRO A 180 31.59 11.93 33.33
N ASP A 181 32.77 11.42 33.71
CA ASP A 181 32.97 10.00 34.06
C ASP A 181 32.14 9.59 35.29
N ASP A 182 31.27 8.59 35.12
CA ASP A 182 30.49 7.97 36.19
C ASP A 182 31.03 6.55 36.51
N PRO A 183 31.55 6.28 37.72
CA PRO A 183 32.08 4.97 38.09
C PRO A 183 31.03 3.85 38.14
N ALA A 184 29.74 4.13 37.99
CA ALA A 184 28.71 3.10 37.78
C ALA A 184 28.93 2.29 36.48
N ALA A 185 29.65 2.84 35.50
CA ALA A 185 29.84 2.20 34.20
C ALA A 185 30.56 0.83 34.26
N ASP A 186 31.50 0.62 35.19
CA ASP A 186 32.21 -0.65 35.30
C ASP A 186 31.37 -1.77 35.94
N GLN A 187 30.29 -1.45 36.69
CA GLN A 187 29.40 -2.48 37.24
C GLN A 187 28.48 -3.12 36.18
N MET A 188 28.27 -2.48 35.02
CA MET A 188 27.39 -2.99 33.96
C MET A 188 28.02 -4.05 33.05
N ARG A 189 29.28 -4.44 33.28
CA ARG A 189 30.05 -5.29 32.35
C ARG A 189 29.82 -6.79 32.54
N ASP A 190 29.22 -7.19 33.67
CA ASP A 190 29.01 -8.60 34.06
C ASP A 190 27.55 -9.08 33.93
N GLU A 191 26.61 -8.24 33.46
CA GLU A 191 25.20 -8.63 33.31
C GLU A 191 24.93 -9.31 31.95
N PRO A 192 24.24 -10.47 31.89
CA PRO A 192 23.97 -11.17 30.63
C PRO A 192 23.04 -10.38 29.69
N PRO A 193 23.18 -10.56 28.36
CA PRO A 193 22.52 -9.70 27.37
C PRO A 193 20.99 -9.75 27.45
N TYR A 194 20.41 -8.68 27.98
CA TYR A 194 18.98 -8.50 28.12
C TYR A 194 18.30 -8.45 26.74
N ALA A 195 17.41 -9.41 26.45
CA ALA A 195 16.57 -9.33 25.26
C ALA A 195 15.69 -8.07 25.36
N PRO A 196 15.60 -7.23 24.30
CA PRO A 196 14.91 -5.95 24.39
C PRO A 196 13.45 -6.17 24.77
N ALA A 197 13.08 -5.72 25.97
CA ALA A 197 11.74 -5.91 26.50
C ALA A 197 10.70 -5.32 25.54
N ALA A 198 9.69 -6.10 25.20
CA ALA A 198 8.60 -5.64 24.35
C ALA A 198 7.92 -4.44 25.00
N ALA A 199 7.87 -3.31 24.29
CA ALA A 199 7.15 -2.13 24.74
C ALA A 199 5.68 -2.52 25.03
N PRO A 200 5.06 -2.02 26.12
CA PRO A 200 3.74 -2.45 26.54
C PRO A 200 2.71 -2.24 25.42
N PRO A 201 1.79 -3.19 25.20
CA PRO A 201 0.85 -3.13 24.09
C PRO A 201 -0.03 -1.89 24.21
N THR A 202 0.00 -1.04 23.18
CA THR A 202 -0.82 0.18 23.10
C THR A 202 -2.29 -0.18 23.33
N PRO A 203 -2.97 0.39 24.34
CA PRO A 203 -4.34 0.02 24.67
C PRO A 203 -5.27 0.40 23.51
N ILE A 204 -6.34 -0.38 23.33
CA ILE A 204 -7.32 -0.15 22.24
C ILE A 204 -7.93 1.26 22.28
N THR A 205 -8.02 1.85 23.47
CA THR A 205 -8.51 3.22 23.74
C THR A 205 -7.59 4.34 23.22
N TYR A 206 -6.42 4.02 22.67
CA TYR A 206 -5.61 4.98 21.90
C TYR A 206 -6.29 5.34 20.57
N TRP A 207 -6.98 4.37 19.95
CA TRP A 207 -7.76 4.59 18.73
C TRP A 207 -9.20 5.03 19.05
N PRO A 208 -9.92 5.60 18.08
CA PRO A 208 -11.27 6.10 18.29
C PRO A 208 -12.28 4.95 18.46
N GLY A 209 -13.33 5.21 19.22
CA GLY A 209 -14.42 4.29 19.49
C GLY A 209 -15.72 5.02 19.84
N ALA A 210 -16.73 4.28 20.27
CA ALA A 210 -18.08 4.81 20.51
C ALA A 210 -18.17 5.92 21.58
N THR A 211 -17.14 6.11 22.41
CA THR A 211 -17.10 7.12 23.49
C THR A 211 -16.48 8.47 23.05
N ASN A 212 -15.77 8.53 21.92
CA ASN A 212 -15.07 9.73 21.44
C ASN A 212 -15.30 10.04 19.95
N THR A 213 -16.27 9.36 19.32
CA THR A 213 -16.70 9.57 17.93
C THR A 213 -18.22 9.64 17.81
N GLY A 214 -18.71 10.22 16.71
CA GLY A 214 -20.13 10.45 16.50
C GLY A 214 -20.59 11.76 17.15
N VAL A 215 -21.89 11.84 17.46
CA VAL A 215 -22.48 13.02 18.10
C VAL A 215 -21.97 13.15 19.54
N PRO A 216 -21.43 14.32 19.96
CA PRO A 216 -20.94 14.49 21.33
C PRO A 216 -22.06 14.36 22.36
N VAL A 217 -21.77 13.67 23.47
CA VAL A 217 -22.72 13.47 24.58
C VAL A 217 -23.27 14.82 25.06
N GLY A 218 -24.60 14.89 25.24
CA GLY A 218 -25.31 16.12 25.61
C GLY A 218 -25.67 17.05 24.46
N THR A 219 -25.31 16.75 23.20
CA THR A 219 -25.77 17.52 22.03
C THR A 219 -27.28 17.37 21.86
N VAL A 220 -28.02 18.49 21.98
CA VAL A 220 -29.44 18.53 21.63
C VAL A 220 -29.60 18.44 20.11
N LEU A 221 -30.32 17.42 19.64
CA LEU A 221 -30.59 17.20 18.22
C LEU A 221 -32.01 17.63 17.83
N ARG A 222 -32.14 18.36 16.74
CA ARG A 222 -33.43 18.72 16.10
C ARG A 222 -33.71 17.78 14.93
N ASN A 223 -34.93 17.26 14.84
CA ASN A 223 -35.32 16.38 13.72
C ASN A 223 -35.27 17.11 12.37
N SER A 224 -34.84 16.40 11.33
CA SER A 224 -34.80 16.85 9.94
C SER A 224 -35.02 15.68 8.99
N GLY A 225 -35.57 15.95 7.80
CA GLY A 225 -35.52 15.03 6.66
C GLY A 225 -34.20 15.14 5.88
N SER A 226 -34.14 14.46 4.72
CA SER A 226 -33.07 14.55 3.72
C SER A 226 -32.69 16.00 3.37
N LEU A 227 -31.40 16.24 3.10
CA LEU A 227 -30.86 17.58 2.86
C LEU A 227 -30.20 17.72 1.48
N SER A 228 -30.34 18.90 0.87
CA SER A 228 -29.63 19.30 -0.36
C SER A 228 -28.82 20.56 -0.10
N LEU A 229 -27.52 20.38 0.19
CA LEU A 229 -26.61 21.44 0.61
C LEU A 229 -25.95 22.09 -0.62
N ARG A 230 -26.51 23.22 -1.03
CA ARG A 230 -26.20 23.92 -2.29
C ARG A 230 -25.63 25.33 -2.09
N THR A 231 -25.51 25.78 -0.85
CA THR A 231 -24.95 27.10 -0.51
C THR A 231 -23.50 26.93 -0.05
N ALA A 232 -22.57 27.69 -0.63
CA ALA A 232 -21.18 27.64 -0.23
C ALA A 232 -21.00 28.13 1.22
N GLY A 233 -20.14 27.49 2.00
CA GLY A 233 -19.93 27.79 3.42
C GLY A 233 -21.08 27.38 4.35
N GLN A 234 -22.10 26.68 3.84
CA GLN A 234 -23.27 26.29 4.64
C GLN A 234 -22.89 25.36 5.80
N ILE A 235 -23.24 25.74 7.02
CA ILE A 235 -23.06 24.93 8.23
C ILE A 235 -24.39 24.27 8.61
N VAL A 236 -24.38 22.94 8.67
CA VAL A 236 -25.45 22.09 9.20
C VAL A 236 -25.00 21.53 10.53
N THR A 237 -25.76 21.74 11.61
CA THR A 237 -25.38 21.21 12.92
C THR A 237 -26.55 20.96 13.87
N GLY A 238 -26.35 20.04 14.82
CA GLY A 238 -27.34 19.70 15.85
C GLY A 238 -28.59 19.05 15.27
N LEU A 239 -28.47 18.23 14.22
CA LEU A 239 -29.61 17.58 13.57
C LEU A 239 -29.66 16.06 13.79
N ASN A 240 -30.87 15.55 13.98
CA ASN A 240 -31.21 14.14 13.79
C ASN A 240 -31.87 14.01 12.40
N ILE A 241 -31.07 13.61 11.41
CA ILE A 241 -31.43 13.56 10.01
C ILE A 241 -31.94 12.15 9.70
N VAL A 242 -33.26 12.01 9.55
CA VAL A 242 -33.91 10.79 9.05
C VAL A 242 -34.10 10.98 7.55
N GLY A 243 -33.12 10.52 6.79
CA GLY A 243 -32.93 10.84 5.38
C GLY A 243 -31.46 10.92 5.00
N CYS A 244 -31.21 11.30 3.76
CA CYS A 244 -29.88 11.24 3.13
C CYS A 244 -29.45 12.65 2.69
N ILE A 245 -28.14 12.88 2.61
CA ILE A 245 -27.57 14.21 2.31
C ILE A 245 -26.96 14.21 0.90
N THR A 246 -27.30 15.23 0.13
CA THR A 246 -26.61 15.57 -1.13
C THR A 246 -25.92 16.92 -0.97
N VAL A 247 -24.63 16.99 -1.30
CA VAL A 247 -23.82 18.22 -1.29
C VAL A 247 -23.45 18.59 -2.73
N ALA A 248 -23.49 19.88 -3.05
CA ALA A 248 -23.15 20.41 -4.37
C ALA A 248 -22.49 21.82 -4.29
N ALA A 249 -21.80 22.11 -3.18
CA ALA A 249 -21.21 23.43 -2.92
C ALA A 249 -19.92 23.34 -2.10
N ALA A 250 -19.08 24.38 -2.22
CA ALA A 250 -17.78 24.49 -1.56
C ALA A 250 -17.89 24.82 -0.06
N ASN A 251 -16.94 24.35 0.74
CA ASN A 251 -16.77 24.68 2.17
C ASN A 251 -17.99 24.38 3.06
N VAL A 252 -18.86 23.45 2.64
CA VAL A 252 -20.01 22.98 3.42
C VAL A 252 -19.51 22.21 4.65
N GLN A 253 -20.18 22.37 5.79
CA GLN A 253 -19.85 21.70 7.04
C GLN A 253 -21.06 20.96 7.61
N ILE A 254 -20.89 19.71 7.99
CA ILE A 254 -21.90 18.86 8.63
C ILE A 254 -21.31 18.44 9.99
N LEU A 255 -21.84 19.03 11.07
CA LEU A 255 -21.21 19.01 12.40
C LEU A 255 -22.17 18.47 13.47
N ARG A 256 -21.72 17.62 14.40
CA ARG A 256 -22.49 17.24 15.61
C ARG A 256 -23.94 16.82 15.28
N SER A 257 -24.08 15.88 14.35
CA SER A 257 -25.39 15.47 13.79
C SER A 257 -25.46 13.97 13.58
N LYS A 258 -26.65 13.39 13.74
CA LYS A 258 -26.93 11.97 13.46
C LYS A 258 -27.61 11.86 12.09
N ILE A 259 -27.22 10.87 11.31
CA ILE A 259 -27.76 10.58 9.98
C ILE A 259 -28.23 9.13 9.97
N THR A 260 -29.50 8.90 9.63
CA THR A 260 -30.08 7.58 9.38
C THR A 260 -30.65 7.58 7.98
N CYS A 261 -29.97 6.89 7.06
CA CYS A 261 -30.33 6.86 5.64
C CYS A 261 -30.50 5.42 5.15
N ASN A 262 -31.58 5.19 4.40
CA ASN A 262 -31.94 3.89 3.79
C ASN A 262 -31.80 3.90 2.25
N SER A 263 -30.93 4.76 1.71
CA SER A 263 -30.66 4.84 0.26
C SER A 263 -29.95 3.57 -0.23
N PRO A 264 -30.29 3.04 -1.42
CA PRO A 264 -29.51 1.99 -2.07
C PRO A 264 -28.17 2.49 -2.63
N THR A 265 -27.89 3.80 -2.55
CA THR A 265 -26.64 4.41 -3.01
C THR A 265 -25.83 4.95 -1.83
N TYR A 266 -25.97 6.24 -1.51
CA TYR A 266 -25.11 6.94 -0.54
C TYR A 266 -25.89 7.61 0.58
N ALA A 267 -25.35 7.60 1.80
CA ALA A 267 -25.89 8.38 2.93
C ALA A 267 -25.46 9.86 2.85
N ILE A 268 -24.23 10.11 2.42
CA ILE A 268 -23.75 11.44 2.00
C ILE A 268 -23.19 11.34 0.58
N ARG A 269 -23.79 12.08 -0.36
CA ARG A 269 -23.38 12.17 -1.77
C ARG A 269 -22.79 13.54 -2.06
N THR A 270 -21.53 13.59 -2.50
CA THR A 270 -20.95 14.77 -3.15
C THR A 270 -21.31 14.79 -4.64
N LEU A 271 -21.57 15.99 -5.15
CA LEU A 271 -21.80 16.29 -6.57
C LEU A 271 -20.77 17.30 -7.07
N ALA A 272 -20.76 17.54 -8.38
CA ALA A 272 -20.06 18.68 -8.98
C ALA A 272 -20.39 19.98 -8.21
N GLY A 273 -19.37 20.81 -7.97
CA GLY A 273 -19.44 21.99 -7.09
C GLY A 273 -19.10 21.72 -5.63
N THR A 274 -19.03 20.45 -5.19
CA THR A 274 -18.51 20.12 -3.84
C THR A 274 -17.00 20.21 -3.81
N THR A 275 -16.48 21.07 -2.93
CA THR A 275 -15.05 21.09 -2.55
C THR A 275 -14.92 21.37 -1.05
N ASN A 276 -13.90 20.81 -0.40
CA ASN A 276 -13.60 21.04 1.02
C ASN A 276 -14.83 20.82 1.96
N LEU A 277 -15.55 19.72 1.76
CA LEU A 277 -16.67 19.32 2.63
C LEU A 277 -16.13 18.79 3.97
N LEU A 278 -16.51 19.40 5.09
CA LEU A 278 -16.20 18.90 6.43
C LEU A 278 -17.38 18.10 7.00
N ILE A 279 -17.11 16.89 7.48
CA ILE A 279 -18.06 16.01 8.16
C ILE A 279 -17.42 15.68 9.51
N GLN A 280 -17.84 16.33 10.60
CA GLN A 280 -17.17 16.22 11.91
C GLN A 280 -18.13 15.97 13.07
N ASP A 281 -17.78 15.05 13.97
CA ASP A 281 -18.62 14.70 15.13
C ASP A 281 -20.00 14.18 14.68
N VAL A 282 -20.01 13.35 13.63
CA VAL A 282 -21.23 12.87 12.95
C VAL A 282 -21.40 11.36 13.14
N GLU A 283 -22.61 10.96 13.50
CA GLU A 283 -23.02 9.56 13.54
C GLU A 283 -23.76 9.20 12.23
N ILE A 284 -23.38 8.11 11.56
CA ILE A 284 -23.99 7.65 10.30
C ILE A 284 -24.42 6.18 10.41
N ASN A 285 -25.73 5.96 10.46
CA ASN A 285 -26.37 4.66 10.31
C ASN A 285 -26.84 4.51 8.85
N SER A 286 -26.26 3.54 8.12
CA SER A 286 -26.57 3.32 6.70
C SER A 286 -27.60 2.20 6.44
N MET A 287 -28.28 1.75 7.50
CA MET A 287 -29.45 0.86 7.47
C MET A 287 -29.30 -0.46 6.69
N ALA A 288 -28.07 -0.92 6.43
CA ALA A 288 -27.73 -2.07 5.59
C ALA A 288 -28.22 -1.98 4.13
N THR A 289 -28.48 -0.78 3.60
CA THR A 289 -29.01 -0.60 2.22
C THR A 289 -27.99 -0.10 1.21
N ASN A 290 -26.95 0.59 1.67
CA ASN A 290 -26.15 1.53 0.88
C ASN A 290 -25.01 0.87 0.06
N SER A 291 -24.75 1.36 -1.15
CA SER A 291 -23.58 0.95 -1.95
C SER A 291 -22.28 1.71 -1.63
N ALA A 292 -22.34 2.77 -0.83
CA ALA A 292 -21.22 3.34 -0.05
C ALA A 292 -21.78 4.29 1.01
N SER A 293 -21.16 4.51 2.16
CA SER A 293 -21.77 5.41 3.17
C SER A 293 -21.55 6.90 2.81
N ILE A 294 -20.35 7.23 2.35
CA ILE A 294 -19.99 8.53 1.78
C ILE A 294 -19.38 8.30 0.40
N CYS A 295 -19.80 9.06 -0.60
CA CYS A 295 -19.13 9.10 -1.91
C CYS A 295 -19.11 10.54 -2.46
N CYS A 296 -18.06 11.02 -3.11
CA CYS A 296 -16.88 10.27 -3.58
C CYS A 296 -15.54 10.99 -3.32
N ASN A 297 -15.45 12.29 -3.60
CA ASN A 297 -14.24 13.10 -3.51
C ASN A 297 -14.44 14.38 -2.67
N ASP A 298 -13.33 15.05 -2.33
CA ASP A 298 -13.25 16.38 -1.72
C ASP A 298 -13.97 16.55 -0.37
N TYR A 299 -13.94 15.51 0.47
CA TYR A 299 -14.46 15.56 1.84
C TYR A 299 -13.40 15.17 2.89
N THR A 300 -13.59 15.69 4.11
CA THR A 300 -12.89 15.26 5.33
C THR A 300 -13.90 14.72 6.32
N LEU A 301 -13.82 13.42 6.64
CA LEU A 301 -14.52 12.81 7.77
C LEU A 301 -13.61 12.88 9.01
N ARG A 302 -14.13 13.39 10.13
CA ARG A 302 -13.35 13.50 11.38
C ARG A 302 -14.18 13.20 12.62
N ARG A 303 -13.73 12.28 13.47
CA ARG A 303 -14.53 11.74 14.60
C ARG A 303 -15.92 11.27 14.17
N GLY A 304 -16.01 10.69 12.97
CA GLY A 304 -17.21 10.02 12.50
C GLY A 304 -17.41 8.70 13.24
N ASN A 305 -18.66 8.38 13.57
CA ASN A 305 -19.07 7.03 13.98
C ASN A 305 -19.97 6.47 12.86
N VAL A 306 -19.49 5.50 12.10
CA VAL A 306 -20.13 5.01 10.86
C VAL A 306 -20.38 3.51 10.97
N TYR A 307 -21.65 3.11 10.89
CA TYR A 307 -22.07 1.72 11.09
C TYR A 307 -23.30 1.33 10.28
N ASN A 308 -23.63 0.02 10.30
CA ASN A 308 -24.70 -0.62 9.52
C ASN A 308 -24.60 -0.29 8.02
N MET A 309 -23.39 -0.31 7.46
CA MET A 309 -23.18 -0.12 6.02
C MET A 309 -22.86 -1.43 5.31
N ILE A 310 -23.25 -1.57 4.04
CA ILE A 310 -22.71 -2.64 3.21
C ILE A 310 -21.25 -2.29 2.90
N ASP A 311 -21.03 -1.17 2.21
CA ASP A 311 -19.73 -0.54 2.03
C ASP A 311 -19.64 0.81 2.76
N GLY A 312 -18.48 1.09 3.34
CA GLY A 312 -18.18 2.36 3.99
C GLY A 312 -17.84 3.50 3.02
N PRO A 313 -17.12 4.53 3.46
CA PRO A 313 -16.74 5.66 2.62
C PRO A 313 -15.86 5.27 1.42
N ARG A 314 -16.16 5.83 0.24
CA ARG A 314 -15.26 5.75 -0.93
C ARG A 314 -14.12 6.75 -0.79
N LEU A 315 -12.91 6.31 -1.12
CA LEU A 315 -11.68 7.11 -1.11
C LEU A 315 -11.32 7.56 -2.53
N SER A 316 -11.77 8.76 -2.91
CA SER A 316 -11.36 9.44 -4.16
C SER A 316 -10.55 10.71 -3.88
N SER A 317 -10.27 11.52 -4.90
CA SER A 317 -9.38 12.68 -4.76
C SER A 317 -9.71 13.61 -3.58
N ASN A 318 -8.66 14.13 -2.94
CA ASN A 318 -8.71 15.05 -1.77
C ASN A 318 -9.44 14.50 -0.53
N THR A 319 -9.77 13.20 -0.48
CA THR A 319 -10.47 12.56 0.64
C THR A 319 -9.58 12.40 1.86
N ARG A 320 -10.10 12.76 3.03
CA ARG A 320 -9.40 12.56 4.32
C ARG A 320 -10.31 11.93 5.36
N ILE A 321 -9.80 10.97 6.12
CA ILE A 321 -10.52 10.30 7.20
C ILE A 321 -9.61 10.25 8.43
N PHE A 322 -10.04 10.96 9.48
CA PHE A 322 -9.28 11.17 10.72
C PHE A 322 -10.10 10.81 11.94
N ASP A 323 -9.44 10.37 13.01
CA ASP A 323 -9.99 10.29 14.36
C ASP A 323 -11.33 9.49 14.45
N SER A 324 -11.65 8.62 13.48
CA SER A 324 -13.01 8.05 13.29
C SER A 324 -13.12 6.56 13.60
N TYR A 325 -14.34 6.13 13.90
CA TYR A 325 -14.72 4.75 14.20
C TYR A 325 -15.67 4.23 13.11
N LEU A 326 -15.25 3.19 12.37
CA LEU A 326 -16.01 2.59 11.29
C LEU A 326 -16.14 1.09 11.54
N HIS A 327 -17.36 0.61 11.79
CA HIS A 327 -17.61 -0.73 12.32
C HIS A 327 -18.97 -1.31 11.92
N SER A 328 -19.24 -2.56 12.33
CA SER A 328 -20.56 -3.22 12.18
C SER A 328 -21.12 -3.10 10.75
N LEU A 329 -20.35 -3.59 9.78
CA LEU A 329 -20.82 -3.74 8.41
C LEU A 329 -21.96 -4.76 8.33
N ALA A 330 -22.74 -4.69 7.26
CA ALA A 330 -23.88 -5.56 7.01
C ALA A 330 -23.66 -6.39 5.74
N ARG A 331 -23.60 -7.71 5.89
CA ARG A 331 -23.58 -8.64 4.76
C ARG A 331 -24.98 -8.68 4.14
N VAL A 332 -25.07 -8.52 2.82
CA VAL A 332 -26.27 -8.88 2.03
C VAL A 332 -25.88 -9.93 0.98
N PRO A 333 -26.84 -10.64 0.36
CA PRO A 333 -26.51 -11.64 -0.66
C PRO A 333 -25.69 -11.05 -1.80
N GLY A 334 -24.50 -11.61 -2.04
CA GLY A 334 -23.58 -11.17 -3.09
C GLY A 334 -22.74 -9.93 -2.79
N SER A 335 -22.83 -9.31 -1.60
CA SER A 335 -22.02 -8.13 -1.29
C SER A 335 -20.56 -8.47 -0.99
N HIS A 336 -19.66 -7.75 -1.66
CA HIS A 336 -18.38 -7.37 -1.08
C HIS A 336 -18.63 -6.26 -0.03
N ASN A 337 -17.78 -6.17 0.99
CA ASN A 337 -18.02 -5.38 2.19
C ASN A 337 -16.70 -4.79 2.69
N ASP A 338 -16.41 -3.56 2.29
CA ASP A 338 -15.17 -2.87 2.60
C ASP A 338 -15.43 -1.67 3.52
N VAL A 339 -14.68 -1.58 4.62
CA VAL A 339 -14.80 -0.44 5.56
C VAL A 339 -14.40 0.86 4.85
N LEU A 340 -13.42 0.78 3.95
CA LEU A 340 -13.00 1.82 3.02
C LEU A 340 -12.58 1.21 1.67
N GLN A 341 -13.00 1.80 0.56
CA GLN A 341 -12.60 1.39 -0.80
C GLN A 341 -12.17 2.60 -1.63
N SER A 342 -11.00 2.54 -2.26
CA SER A 342 -10.61 3.57 -3.23
C SER A 342 -11.18 3.33 -4.62
N THR A 343 -11.79 4.38 -5.16
CA THR A 343 -12.23 4.50 -6.56
C THR A 343 -11.12 5.03 -7.49
N GLY A 344 -9.88 5.10 -6.98
CA GLY A 344 -8.76 5.85 -7.53
C GLY A 344 -8.89 7.36 -7.32
N GLY A 345 -7.91 8.13 -7.78
CA GLY A 345 -7.76 9.57 -7.48
C GLY A 345 -6.42 9.90 -6.81
N ASN A 346 -6.32 11.04 -6.14
CA ASN A 346 -5.07 11.53 -5.54
C ASN A 346 -5.23 12.33 -4.24
N ASN A 347 -4.16 12.45 -3.45
CA ASN A 347 -4.14 13.24 -2.20
C ASN A 347 -5.15 12.70 -1.17
N ILE A 348 -4.94 11.45 -0.75
CA ILE A 348 -5.82 10.70 0.15
C ILE A 348 -5.13 10.41 1.48
N ILE A 349 -5.79 10.66 2.60
CA ILE A 349 -5.23 10.39 3.94
C ILE A 349 -6.24 9.62 4.79
N VAL A 350 -5.82 8.48 5.34
CA VAL A 350 -6.58 7.68 6.32
C VAL A 350 -5.69 7.52 7.55
N ARG A 351 -5.98 8.27 8.63
CA ARG A 351 -5.11 8.32 9.81
C ARG A 351 -5.87 8.28 11.14
N HIS A 352 -5.33 7.57 12.13
CA HIS A 352 -5.86 7.52 13.51
C HIS A 352 -7.32 7.04 13.57
N ASN A 353 -7.67 6.01 12.80
CA ASN A 353 -9.03 5.44 12.79
C ASN A 353 -9.06 4.04 13.41
N THR A 354 -10.25 3.62 13.85
CA THR A 354 -10.58 2.21 14.10
C THR A 354 -11.44 1.71 12.96
N LEU A 355 -10.97 0.68 12.25
CA LEU A 355 -11.62 0.08 11.07
C LEU A 355 -11.93 -1.40 11.36
N LEU A 356 -13.20 -1.75 11.60
CA LEU A 356 -13.60 -3.11 11.96
C LEU A 356 -14.33 -3.81 10.80
N SER A 357 -13.56 -4.53 9.98
CA SER A 357 -14.03 -5.37 8.87
C SER A 357 -14.36 -6.80 9.32
N TYR A 358 -15.06 -6.96 10.44
CA TYR A 358 -15.56 -8.27 10.87
C TYR A 358 -16.87 -8.15 11.67
N ASN A 359 -17.65 -9.22 11.69
CA ASN A 359 -18.77 -9.41 12.60
C ASN A 359 -18.30 -10.27 13.80
N PRO A 360 -18.27 -9.73 15.03
CA PRO A 360 -17.74 -10.46 16.19
C PRO A 360 -18.60 -11.66 16.60
N VAL A 361 -19.87 -11.69 16.22
CA VAL A 361 -20.86 -12.74 16.56
C VAL A 361 -20.84 -13.88 15.54
N THR A 362 -20.97 -13.56 14.25
CA THR A 362 -21.02 -14.58 13.17
C THR A 362 -19.64 -15.03 12.68
N LYS A 363 -18.58 -14.33 13.09
CA LYS A 363 -17.20 -14.50 12.60
C LYS A 363 -17.06 -14.34 11.07
N ASP A 364 -17.95 -13.57 10.44
CA ASP A 364 -17.77 -13.13 9.05
C ASP A 364 -16.70 -12.03 8.98
N PRO A 365 -15.56 -12.23 8.27
CA PRO A 365 -14.48 -11.27 8.16
C PRO A 365 -14.66 -10.28 7.00
N PHE A 366 -15.90 -10.05 6.54
CA PHE A 366 -16.24 -9.09 5.47
C PHE A 366 -15.34 -9.15 4.23
N ASN A 367 -14.69 -8.06 3.80
CA ASN A 367 -13.76 -8.04 2.67
C ASN A 367 -12.41 -7.37 2.99
N SER A 368 -12.39 -6.12 3.46
CA SER A 368 -11.17 -5.48 4.02
C SER A 368 -11.48 -4.26 4.89
N CYS A 369 -10.49 -3.77 5.64
CA CYS A 369 -10.53 -2.44 6.25
C CYS A 369 -10.26 -1.33 5.21
N VAL A 370 -9.35 -1.59 4.27
CA VAL A 370 -9.00 -0.67 3.19
C VAL A 370 -8.69 -1.48 1.93
N THR A 371 -9.49 -1.33 0.87
CA THR A 371 -9.20 -1.92 -0.45
C THR A 371 -8.82 -0.83 -1.45
N ILE A 372 -7.76 -1.07 -2.23
CA ILE A 372 -7.21 -0.15 -3.23
C ILE A 372 -6.85 -0.87 -4.54
N GLY A 373 -6.65 -0.08 -5.60
CA GLY A 373 -6.34 -0.59 -6.94
C GLY A 373 -7.52 -0.65 -7.90
N SER A 374 -8.55 0.15 -7.61
CA SER A 374 -9.57 0.71 -8.51
C SER A 374 -10.53 -0.25 -9.24
N GLU A 375 -11.77 0.24 -9.37
CA GLU A 375 -12.80 -0.30 -10.25
C GLU A 375 -13.41 0.78 -11.18
N THR A 376 -12.89 2.02 -11.14
CA THR A 376 -13.50 3.19 -11.82
C THR A 376 -12.52 4.19 -12.43
N SER A 377 -11.46 4.58 -11.72
CA SER A 377 -10.42 5.50 -12.24
C SER A 377 -9.21 4.70 -12.74
N PRO A 378 -8.49 5.13 -13.79
CA PRO A 378 -7.29 4.45 -14.25
C PRO A 378 -6.12 4.51 -13.27
N THR A 379 -6.09 5.43 -12.29
CA THR A 379 -4.94 5.60 -11.38
C THR A 379 -5.31 5.94 -9.92
N LEU A 380 -4.38 5.63 -9.01
CA LEU A 380 -4.40 6.03 -7.60
C LEU A 380 -3.01 6.55 -7.18
N THR A 381 -2.88 7.79 -6.73
CA THR A 381 -1.57 8.37 -6.34
C THR A 381 -1.62 9.15 -5.02
N ASN A 382 -0.46 9.40 -4.40
CA ASN A 382 -0.34 10.26 -3.21
C ASN A 382 -1.36 9.90 -2.11
N MET A 383 -1.30 8.66 -1.63
CA MET A 383 -2.20 8.14 -0.59
C MET A 383 -1.39 7.73 0.65
N THR A 384 -1.88 8.01 1.85
CA THR A 384 -1.27 7.56 3.10
C THR A 384 -2.31 6.93 4.02
N VAL A 385 -2.05 5.70 4.44
CA VAL A 385 -2.82 4.95 5.44
C VAL A 385 -1.91 4.74 6.64
N GLU A 386 -2.09 5.52 7.71
CA GLU A 386 -1.16 5.48 8.84
C GLU A 386 -1.79 5.56 10.23
N ASP A 387 -1.21 4.86 11.19
CA ASP A 387 -1.63 4.89 12.61
C ASP A 387 -3.11 4.49 12.83
N ASN A 388 -3.65 3.62 11.98
CA ASN A 388 -5.00 3.08 12.15
C ASN A 388 -4.94 1.73 12.89
N TYR A 389 -5.92 1.45 13.75
CA TYR A 389 -6.22 0.09 14.16
C TYR A 389 -7.22 -0.51 13.16
N CYS A 390 -6.87 -1.67 12.61
CA CYS A 390 -7.71 -2.43 11.70
C CYS A 390 -7.88 -3.85 12.21
N ASN A 391 -9.09 -4.40 12.16
CA ASN A 391 -9.33 -5.82 12.43
C ASN A 391 -10.35 -6.39 11.44
N GLY A 392 -10.20 -7.66 11.09
CA GLY A 392 -11.02 -8.31 10.06
C GLY A 392 -10.47 -8.18 8.63
N GLY A 393 -11.32 -8.51 7.66
CA GLY A 393 -11.02 -8.57 6.23
C GLY A 393 -10.79 -10.00 5.72
N ASN A 394 -11.15 -10.28 4.46
CA ASN A 394 -10.56 -11.41 3.71
C ASN A 394 -9.04 -11.25 3.72
N TYR A 395 -8.58 -10.05 3.35
CA TYR A 395 -7.34 -9.47 3.82
C TYR A 395 -7.66 -8.16 4.53
N SER A 396 -6.98 -7.84 5.63
CA SER A 396 -7.18 -6.56 6.33
C SER A 396 -6.95 -5.35 5.42
N ILE A 397 -5.97 -5.45 4.51
CA ILE A 397 -5.67 -4.50 3.43
C ILE A 397 -5.75 -5.21 2.07
N GLY A 398 -6.66 -4.77 1.21
CA GLY A 398 -6.80 -5.24 -0.17
C GLY A 398 -5.96 -4.41 -1.14
N ILE A 399 -5.05 -5.02 -1.91
CA ILE A 399 -4.32 -4.31 -2.98
C ILE A 399 -4.45 -5.08 -4.30
N SER A 400 -5.45 -4.66 -5.09
CA SER A 400 -5.86 -5.27 -6.35
C SER A 400 -4.70 -5.39 -7.36
N PRO A 401 -4.66 -6.48 -8.17
CA PRO A 401 -3.72 -6.61 -9.28
C PRO A 401 -3.92 -5.57 -10.39
N ARG A 402 -5.04 -4.83 -10.38
CA ARG A 402 -5.33 -3.74 -11.33
C ARG A 402 -4.78 -2.39 -10.88
N LEU A 403 -4.10 -2.30 -9.73
CA LEU A 403 -3.52 -1.06 -9.24
C LEU A 403 -2.47 -0.51 -10.21
N ILE A 404 -2.78 0.64 -10.81
CA ILE A 404 -1.81 1.57 -11.39
C ILE A 404 -1.68 2.73 -10.41
N GLY A 405 -0.51 2.92 -9.81
CA GLY A 405 -0.35 3.95 -8.77
C GLY A 405 1.08 4.31 -8.42
N SER A 406 1.21 5.34 -7.59
CA SER A 406 2.49 5.89 -7.11
C SER A 406 2.33 6.64 -5.79
N ASN A 407 3.37 6.60 -4.94
CA ASN A 407 3.37 7.26 -3.63
C ASN A 407 2.16 6.88 -2.76
N ILE A 408 1.93 5.58 -2.61
CA ILE A 408 0.91 4.99 -1.71
C ILE A 408 1.66 4.41 -0.51
N ILE A 409 1.40 4.90 0.70
CA ILE A 409 2.18 4.56 1.91
C ILE A 409 1.28 3.92 2.97
N PHE A 410 1.66 2.74 3.46
CA PHE A 410 1.09 2.10 4.65
C PHE A 410 2.14 2.05 5.77
N ARG A 411 1.90 2.69 6.93
CA ARG A 411 2.86 2.76 8.06
C ARG A 411 2.21 2.97 9.42
N ARG A 412 2.83 2.50 10.51
CA ARG A 412 2.37 2.62 11.92
C ARG A 412 0.98 2.03 12.23
N ASN A 413 0.34 1.33 11.29
CA ASN A 413 -0.97 0.72 11.53
C ASN A 413 -0.86 -0.52 12.43
N LYS A 414 -1.88 -0.77 13.24
CA LYS A 414 -1.99 -1.96 14.09
C LYS A 414 -3.09 -2.89 13.63
N TYR A 415 -2.81 -4.20 13.65
CA TYR A 415 -3.71 -5.21 13.09
C TYR A 415 -4.20 -6.21 14.14
N GLY A 416 -5.51 -6.46 14.15
CA GLY A 416 -6.14 -7.57 14.88
C GLY A 416 -6.05 -8.91 14.13
N ARG A 417 -6.76 -9.93 14.62
CA ARG A 417 -6.64 -11.33 14.18
C ARG A 417 -7.85 -11.89 13.43
N ASP A 418 -8.98 -11.19 13.38
CA ASP A 418 -10.26 -11.71 12.85
C ASP A 418 -10.32 -11.74 11.29
N PHE A 419 -9.18 -11.80 10.61
CA PHE A 419 -9.09 -11.85 9.13
C PHE A 419 -9.15 -13.29 8.60
N ARG A 420 -9.40 -13.47 7.28
CA ARG A 420 -9.47 -14.80 6.65
C ARG A 420 -8.15 -15.35 6.13
N TYR A 421 -7.37 -14.55 5.39
CA TYR A 421 -6.20 -15.01 4.64
C TYR A 421 -4.88 -14.35 5.08
N GLY A 422 -4.90 -13.08 5.49
CA GLY A 422 -3.73 -12.37 5.97
C GLY A 422 -4.01 -10.89 6.25
N VAL A 423 -2.98 -10.17 6.70
CA VAL A 423 -3.11 -8.71 6.93
C VAL A 423 -3.12 -7.93 5.63
N VAL A 424 -2.33 -8.31 4.62
CA VAL A 424 -2.26 -7.56 3.37
C VAL A 424 -2.14 -8.49 2.17
N SER A 425 -2.89 -8.18 1.12
CA SER A 425 -2.68 -8.73 -0.21
C SER A 425 -1.92 -7.71 -1.06
N GLY A 426 -0.99 -8.14 -1.90
CA GLY A 426 -0.34 -7.24 -2.87
C GLY A 426 0.50 -6.10 -2.26
N PHE A 427 1.09 -6.28 -1.08
CA PHE A 427 1.96 -5.27 -0.43
C PHE A 427 3.15 -4.81 -1.30
N ASN A 428 3.49 -5.59 -2.35
CA ASN A 428 4.60 -5.40 -3.28
C ASN A 428 4.17 -4.83 -4.65
N ARG A 429 2.95 -4.29 -4.78
CA ARG A 429 2.47 -3.69 -6.03
C ARG A 429 3.26 -2.41 -6.34
N PRO A 430 3.52 -2.09 -7.63
CA PRO A 430 4.19 -0.85 -8.01
C PRO A 430 3.53 0.39 -7.40
N GLY A 431 4.36 1.29 -6.89
CA GLY A 431 3.90 2.53 -6.24
C GLY A 431 3.46 2.39 -4.78
N VAL A 432 3.40 1.17 -4.21
CA VAL A 432 3.08 0.91 -2.81
C VAL A 432 4.35 0.76 -1.97
N LEU A 433 4.45 1.56 -0.91
CA LEU A 433 5.40 1.42 0.19
C LEU A 433 4.67 0.81 1.41
N TRP A 434 4.97 -0.45 1.71
CA TRP A 434 4.58 -1.09 2.96
C TRP A 434 5.73 -1.04 3.96
N ASP A 435 5.61 -0.15 4.95
CA ASP A 435 6.61 0.07 6.01
C ASP A 435 6.57 -1.09 7.03
N LYS A 436 7.29 -2.18 6.75
CA LYS A 436 7.21 -3.44 7.51
C LYS A 436 7.48 -3.28 9.01
N PRO A 437 8.52 -2.53 9.47
CA PRO A 437 8.79 -2.37 10.90
C PRO A 437 7.66 -1.71 11.70
N THR A 438 6.81 -0.89 11.05
CA THR A 438 5.79 -0.09 11.75
C THR A 438 4.37 -0.60 11.54
N ASN A 439 4.09 -1.42 10.54
CA ASN A 439 2.83 -2.15 10.43
C ASN A 439 2.90 -3.41 11.31
N VAL A 440 2.25 -3.37 12.48
CA VAL A 440 2.47 -4.34 13.57
C VAL A 440 1.19 -5.02 14.03
N TRP A 441 1.29 -6.18 14.68
CA TRP A 441 0.18 -6.78 15.40
C TRP A 441 -0.21 -5.90 16.59
N PHE A 442 -1.52 -5.79 16.84
CA PHE A 442 -2.05 -5.06 17.99
C PHE A 442 -1.64 -5.72 19.33
N ASP A 443 -1.70 -7.05 19.40
CA ASP A 443 -1.47 -7.83 20.62
C ASP A 443 0.00 -7.87 21.08
N THR A 444 0.93 -8.02 20.14
CA THR A 444 2.35 -8.33 20.40
C THR A 444 3.29 -7.20 19.99
N GLY A 445 2.82 -6.19 19.25
CA GLY A 445 3.67 -5.11 18.72
C GLY A 445 4.71 -5.56 17.68
N LEU A 446 4.75 -6.85 17.33
CA LEU A 446 5.67 -7.39 16.33
C LEU A 446 5.20 -7.03 14.91
N PRO A 447 6.13 -6.78 13.96
CA PRO A 447 5.80 -6.60 12.54
C PRO A 447 4.89 -7.68 11.99
N VAL A 448 3.82 -7.28 11.29
CA VAL A 448 2.99 -8.23 10.55
C VAL A 448 3.80 -8.76 9.37
N ILE A 449 3.77 -10.08 9.16
CA ILE A 449 4.43 -10.70 8.00
C ILE A 449 3.48 -10.55 6.80
N PRO A 450 3.88 -9.84 5.73
CA PRO A 450 3.08 -9.68 4.51
C PRO A 450 3.16 -10.89 3.58
#